data_AF-A0A1I7WVS7-F1
#
_entry.id   AF-A0A1I7WVS7-F1
#
_cell.length_a   1.000
_cell.length_b   1.000
_cell.length_c   1.000
_cell.angle_alpha   90.00
_cell.angle_beta   90.00
_cell.angle_gamma   90.00
#
_symmetry.space_group_name_H-M   'P 1'
#
loop_
_entity.id
_entity.type
_entity.pdbx_description
1 polymer ?
#
loop_
_entity_poly.entity_id
_entity_poly.type
_entity_poly.pdbx_seq_one_letter_code
_entity_poly.pdbx_strand_id
1 'polypeptide(L)'
;MSKLLRTTIVHCHEQGEKNAAIAKKLYVTKMAVQRTVKRYQELGIVKDRSRSGRSKSKRILLDKKRSMRKMASDLNITPRLMRKIVKNELGFYLYKTRRAHMFTEKMKVNRSKKQGNS
;
A
#
# COMPACT_ATOMS: atom_id res chain seq x y z
N MET A 1 -12.83 -17.15 5.87
CA MET A 1 -12.74 -18.47 6.52
C MET A 1 -11.58 -18.47 7.50
N SER A 2 -11.78 -18.93 8.73
CA SER A 2 -10.72 -18.92 9.76
C SER A 2 -9.60 -19.90 9.42
N LYS A 3 -8.43 -19.76 10.06
CA LYS A 3 -7.29 -20.68 9.87
C LYS A 3 -7.61 -22.08 10.40
N LEU A 4 -8.25 -22.16 11.58
CA LEU A 4 -8.65 -23.40 12.24
C LEU A 4 -9.61 -24.24 11.38
N LEU A 5 -10.62 -23.63 10.77
CA LEU A 5 -11.55 -24.38 9.91
C LEU A 5 -10.87 -25.02 8.70
N ARG A 6 -9.81 -24.38 8.17
CA ARG A 6 -9.06 -24.94 7.03
C ARG A 6 -8.18 -26.11 7.44
N THR A 7 -7.51 -26.00 8.59
CA THR A 7 -6.71 -27.11 9.13
C THR A 7 -7.59 -28.31 9.42
N THR A 8 -8.79 -28.11 9.98
CA THR A 8 -9.73 -29.21 10.23
C THR A 8 -10.23 -29.86 8.94
N ILE A 9 -10.52 -29.06 7.90
CA ILE A 9 -10.90 -29.60 6.58
C ILE A 9 -9.79 -30.44 5.96
N VAL A 10 -8.54 -29.96 6.03
CA VAL A 10 -7.38 -30.69 5.48
C VAL A 10 -7.18 -32.00 6.25
N HIS A 11 -7.24 -31.97 7.59
CA HIS A 11 -7.14 -33.16 8.42
C HIS A 11 -8.23 -34.20 8.10
N CYS A 12 -9.50 -33.79 7.98
CA CYS A 12 -10.57 -34.71 7.60
C CYS A 12 -10.39 -35.27 6.18
N HIS A 13 -9.83 -34.49 5.25
CA HIS A 13 -9.51 -34.96 3.90
C HIS A 13 -8.35 -35.99 3.91
N GLU A 14 -7.32 -35.79 4.74
CA GLU A 14 -6.24 -36.76 4.93
C GLU A 14 -6.72 -38.07 5.56
N GLN A 15 -7.76 -38.01 6.40
CA GLN A 15 -8.47 -39.17 6.91
C GLN A 15 -9.33 -39.90 5.86
N GLY A 16 -9.37 -39.42 4.61
CA GLY A 16 -10.14 -40.03 3.52
C GLY A 16 -11.65 -39.72 3.54
N GLU A 17 -12.11 -38.78 4.37
CA GLU A 17 -13.52 -38.39 4.37
C GLU A 17 -13.91 -37.71 3.04
N LYS A 18 -15.08 -38.07 2.50
CA LYS A 18 -15.62 -37.42 1.29
C LYS A 18 -15.99 -35.97 1.60
N ASN A 19 -15.73 -35.05 0.65
CA ASN A 19 -16.02 -33.61 0.79
C ASN A 19 -17.47 -33.28 1.23
N ALA A 20 -18.45 -34.10 0.86
CA ALA A 20 -19.84 -33.93 1.28
C ALA A 20 -20.06 -34.25 2.78
N ALA A 21 -19.36 -35.24 3.33
CA ALA A 21 -19.41 -35.59 4.75
C ALA A 21 -18.75 -34.49 5.58
N ILE A 22 -17.57 -34.01 5.16
CA ILE A 22 -16.85 -32.91 5.80
C ILE A 22 -17.71 -31.64 5.84
N ALA A 23 -18.39 -31.31 4.74
CA ALA A 23 -19.29 -30.16 4.66
C ALA A 23 -20.43 -30.24 5.68
N LYS A 24 -21.04 -31.42 5.86
CA LYS A 24 -22.09 -31.65 6.87
C LYS A 24 -21.54 -31.57 8.29
N LYS A 25 -20.39 -32.20 8.57
CA LYS A 25 -19.74 -32.25 9.89
C LYS A 25 -19.33 -30.87 10.40
N LEU A 26 -18.82 -30.03 9.50
CA LEU A 26 -18.32 -28.70 9.84
C LEU A 26 -19.35 -27.59 9.61
N TYR A 27 -20.55 -27.92 9.12
CA TYR A 27 -21.58 -26.95 8.73
C TYR A 27 -21.05 -25.88 7.76
N VAL A 28 -20.24 -26.29 6.78
CA VAL A 28 -19.63 -25.42 5.77
C VAL A 28 -20.16 -25.77 4.38
N THR A 29 -20.25 -24.79 3.49
CA THR A 29 -20.67 -25.03 2.11
C THR A 29 -19.71 -25.99 1.39
N LYS A 30 -20.27 -26.95 0.63
CA LYS A 30 -19.52 -27.93 -0.16
C LYS A 30 -18.48 -27.27 -1.08
N MET A 31 -18.81 -26.12 -1.67
CA MET A 31 -17.90 -25.34 -2.50
C MET A 31 -16.67 -24.82 -1.74
N ALA A 32 -16.83 -24.39 -0.48
CA ALA A 32 -15.71 -23.89 0.32
C ALA A 32 -14.76 -25.03 0.72
N VAL A 33 -15.30 -26.21 1.04
CA VAL A 33 -14.50 -27.43 1.29
C VAL A 33 -13.73 -27.80 0.03
N GLN A 34 -14.41 -27.93 -1.12
CA GLN A 34 -13.80 -28.31 -2.39
C GLN A 34 -12.69 -27.34 -2.82
N ARG A 35 -12.91 -26.02 -2.72
CA ARG A 35 -11.87 -25.02 -3.02
C ARG A 35 -10.67 -25.12 -2.08
N THR A 36 -10.88 -25.52 -0.82
CA THR A 36 -9.79 -25.67 0.16
C THR A 36 -8.96 -26.92 -0.11
N VAL A 37 -9.61 -28.05 -0.36
CA VAL A 37 -8.96 -29.30 -0.73
C VAL A 37 -8.18 -29.16 -2.04
N LYS A 38 -8.80 -28.58 -3.08
CA LYS A 38 -8.11 -28.34 -4.36
C LYS A 38 -6.85 -27.49 -4.20
N ARG A 39 -6.92 -26.42 -3.40
CA ARG A 39 -5.74 -25.58 -3.10
C ARG A 39 -4.66 -26.34 -2.34
N TYR A 40 -5.06 -27.20 -1.40
CA TYR A 40 -4.11 -28.03 -0.65
C TYR A 40 -3.36 -28.99 -1.58
N GLN A 41 -4.07 -29.63 -2.52
CA GLN A 41 -3.45 -30.48 -3.54
C GLN A 41 -2.52 -29.71 -4.48
N GLU A 42 -2.86 -28.47 -4.85
CA GLU A 42 -2.03 -27.64 -5.74
C GLU A 42 -0.76 -27.08 -5.07
N LEU A 43 -0.82 -26.72 -3.79
CA LEU A 43 0.25 -25.96 -3.11
C LEU A 43 0.95 -26.73 -2.01
N GLY A 44 0.35 -27.78 -1.45
CA GLY A 44 0.85 -28.49 -0.26
C GLY A 44 0.80 -27.65 1.03
N ILE A 45 0.24 -26.44 1.01
CA ILE A 45 0.25 -25.51 2.15
C ILE A 45 -1.19 -25.21 2.58
N VAL A 46 -1.46 -25.32 3.88
CA VAL A 46 -2.78 -25.07 4.50
C VAL A 46 -3.12 -23.57 4.60
N LYS A 47 -2.14 -22.70 4.34
CA LYS A 47 -2.27 -21.25 4.40
C LYS A 47 -3.08 -20.73 3.22
N ASP A 48 -3.87 -19.69 3.47
CA ASP A 48 -4.58 -18.98 2.39
C ASP A 48 -3.58 -18.29 1.45
N ARG A 49 -3.93 -18.21 0.17
CA ARG A 49 -3.16 -17.37 -0.76
C ARG A 49 -3.31 -15.93 -0.30
N SER A 50 -2.20 -15.19 -0.26
CA SER A 50 -2.27 -13.74 -0.08
C SER A 50 -3.21 -13.20 -1.15
N ARG A 51 -4.27 -12.49 -0.74
CA ARG A 51 -5.13 -11.79 -1.70
C ARG A 51 -4.22 -10.93 -2.57
N SER A 52 -4.29 -11.14 -3.89
CA SER A 52 -3.66 -10.22 -4.84
C SER A 52 -4.31 -8.86 -4.62
N GLY A 53 -3.61 -8.01 -3.87
CA GLY A 53 -3.98 -6.61 -3.75
C GLY A 53 -3.68 -5.92 -5.08
N ARG A 54 -4.42 -4.87 -5.40
CA ARG A 54 -4.06 -3.98 -6.52
C ARG A 54 -2.61 -3.54 -6.33
N SER A 55 -1.76 -3.78 -7.32
CA SER A 55 -0.34 -3.44 -7.25
C SER A 55 -0.19 -1.96 -6.93
N LYS A 56 0.54 -1.66 -5.86
CA LYS A 56 1.06 -0.31 -5.66
C LYS A 56 2.12 -0.11 -6.74
N SER A 57 2.04 1.03 -7.42
CA SER A 57 2.95 1.44 -8.51
C SER A 57 4.38 1.03 -8.20
N LYS A 58 5.07 0.48 -9.22
CA LYS A 58 6.43 -0.06 -9.17
C LYS A 58 7.34 0.79 -8.26
N ARG A 59 8.10 0.12 -7.38
CA ARG A 59 9.13 0.74 -6.54
C ARG A 59 10.19 1.34 -7.44
N ILE A 60 10.10 2.64 -7.70
CA ILE A 60 11.07 3.33 -8.54
C ILE A 60 12.20 3.79 -7.63
N LEU A 61 13.45 3.46 -8.00
CA LEU A 61 14.65 4.02 -7.40
C LEU A 61 14.66 5.53 -7.70
N LEU A 62 14.22 6.35 -6.75
CA LEU A 62 14.08 7.79 -6.92
C LEU A 62 15.27 8.52 -6.30
N ASP A 63 15.86 9.44 -7.08
CA ASP A 63 16.91 10.33 -6.60
C ASP A 63 16.35 11.34 -5.58
N LYS A 64 16.85 11.26 -4.35
CA LYS A 64 16.44 12.10 -3.21
C LYS A 64 16.69 13.60 -3.45
N LYS A 65 17.60 13.98 -4.35
CA LYS A 65 17.93 15.38 -4.66
C LYS A 65 16.92 16.04 -5.62
N ARG A 66 16.09 15.25 -6.30
CA ARG A 66 15.21 15.74 -7.36
C ARG A 66 13.83 16.15 -6.81
N SER A 67 13.26 17.23 -7.36
CA SER A 67 11.93 17.70 -6.96
C SER A 67 10.84 16.68 -7.31
N MET A 68 9.88 16.45 -6.40
CA MET A 68 8.73 15.57 -6.64
C MET A 68 7.93 15.93 -7.88
N ARG A 69 7.90 17.21 -8.30
CA ARG A 69 7.22 17.59 -9.56
C ARG A 69 7.98 17.06 -10.77
N LYS A 70 9.31 17.18 -10.79
CA LYS A 70 10.14 16.63 -11.86
C LYS A 70 10.03 15.11 -11.91
N MET A 71 10.19 14.44 -10.75
CA MET A 71 10.02 12.98 -10.67
C MET A 71 8.63 12.53 -11.15
N ALA A 72 7.57 13.28 -10.83
CA ALA A 72 6.22 13.00 -11.30
C ALA A 72 6.11 13.12 -12.82
N SER A 73 6.68 14.17 -13.42
CA SER A 73 6.74 14.36 -14.87
C SER A 73 7.57 13.28 -15.57
N ASP A 74 8.76 12.97 -15.06
CA ASP A 74 9.67 11.97 -15.63
C ASP A 74 9.01 10.57 -15.69
N LEU A 75 8.17 10.27 -14.69
CA LEU A 75 7.50 8.98 -14.56
C LEU A 75 6.07 8.99 -15.09
N ASN A 76 5.59 10.12 -15.63
CA ASN A 76 4.21 10.32 -16.08
C ASN A 76 3.17 9.95 -14.99
N ILE A 77 3.48 10.23 -13.73
CA ILE A 77 2.62 9.94 -12.57
C ILE A 77 2.07 11.26 -12.03
N THR A 78 0.81 11.26 -11.56
CA THR A 78 0.25 12.44 -10.90
C THR A 78 1.08 12.84 -9.66
N PRO A 79 1.35 14.14 -9.42
CA PRO A 79 2.11 14.60 -8.26
C PRO A 79 1.59 14.09 -6.90
N ARG A 80 0.28 13.78 -6.80
CA ARG A 80 -0.35 13.19 -5.61
C ARG A 80 0.13 11.75 -5.34
N LEU A 81 0.27 10.95 -6.39
CA LEU A 81 0.78 9.58 -6.29
C LEU A 81 2.27 9.58 -5.96
N MET A 82 3.04 10.48 -6.58
CA MET A 82 4.45 10.69 -6.23
C MET A 82 4.64 11.02 -4.74
N ARG A 83 3.80 11.92 -4.18
CA ARG A 83 3.79 12.20 -2.73
C ARG A 83 3.49 10.95 -1.88
N LYS A 84 2.55 10.10 -2.30
CA LYS A 84 2.22 8.86 -1.59
C LYS A 84 3.37 7.86 -1.65
N ILE A 85 4.03 7.70 -2.79
CA ILE A 85 5.20 6.82 -2.97
C ILE A 85 6.33 7.31 -2.06
N VAL A 86 6.70 8.57 -2.15
CA VAL A 86 7.79 9.16 -1.33
C VAL A 86 7.50 9.03 0.17
N LYS A 87 6.26 9.27 0.61
CA LYS A 87 5.88 9.18 2.03
C LYS A 87 5.81 7.73 2.52
N ASN A 88 5.14 6.85 1.79
CA ASN A 88 4.80 5.51 2.27
C ASN A 88 5.84 4.45 1.92
N GLU A 89 6.55 4.60 0.80
CA GLU A 89 7.54 3.63 0.33
C GLU A 89 8.95 4.06 0.66
N LEU A 90 9.27 5.35 0.52
CA LEU A 90 10.61 5.87 0.80
C LEU A 90 10.76 6.46 2.21
N GLY A 91 9.65 6.66 2.94
CA GLY A 91 9.67 7.22 4.29
C GLY A 91 10.15 8.67 4.37
N PHE A 92 10.30 9.38 3.24
CA PHE A 92 10.74 10.77 3.25
C PHE A 92 9.56 11.72 3.48
N TYR A 93 9.74 12.66 4.39
CA TYR A 93 8.83 13.78 4.57
C TYR A 93 9.42 15.00 3.89
N LEU A 94 8.76 15.52 2.85
CA LEU A 94 9.21 16.76 2.22
C LEU A 94 8.97 17.90 3.21
N TYR A 95 10.01 18.36 3.89
CA TYR A 95 9.96 19.67 4.52
C TYR A 95 9.70 20.66 3.39
N LYS A 96 8.57 21.38 3.44
CA LYS A 96 8.34 22.53 2.54
C LYS A 96 9.59 23.38 2.68
N THR A 97 10.39 23.52 1.62
CA THR A 97 11.46 24.51 1.57
C THR A 97 10.73 25.84 1.74
N ARG A 98 10.73 26.39 2.95
CA ARG A 98 10.19 27.72 3.21
C ARG A 98 11.09 28.65 2.42
N ARG A 99 10.58 29.16 1.30
CA ARG A 99 11.24 30.22 0.58
C ARG A 99 11.20 31.43 1.52
N ALA A 100 12.31 31.73 2.19
CA ALA A 100 12.42 32.97 2.92
C ALA A 100 12.28 34.10 1.90
N HIS A 101 11.21 34.90 2.03
CA HIS A 101 11.09 36.10 1.23
C HIS A 101 12.02 37.15 1.83
N MET A 102 13.27 37.16 1.36
CA MET A 102 14.21 38.22 1.72
C MET A 102 13.70 39.55 1.17
N PHE A 103 13.56 40.57 2.03
CA PHE A 103 13.24 41.92 1.56
C PHE A 103 14.39 42.43 0.70
N THR A 104 14.08 42.84 -0.54
CA THR A 104 15.03 43.59 -1.36
C THR A 104 15.23 44.98 -0.73
N GLU A 105 16.37 45.62 -0.99
CA GLU A 105 16.70 46.94 -0.43
C GLU A 105 15.60 47.98 -0.72
N LYS A 106 14.99 47.92 -1.92
CA LYS A 106 13.83 48.75 -2.28
C LYS A 106 12.63 48.54 -1.35
N MET A 107 12.35 47.31 -0.95
CA MET A 107 11.23 47.00 -0.05
C MET A 107 11.53 47.42 1.39
N LYS A 108 12.79 47.37 1.84
CA LYS A 108 13.20 47.89 3.15
C LYS A 108 12.98 49.40 3.23
N VAL A 109 13.42 50.14 2.20
CA VAL A 109 13.25 51.60 2.09
C VAL A 109 11.77 51.99 2.05
N ASN A 110 10.94 51.24 1.31
CA ASN A 110 9.51 51.52 1.26
C ASN A 110 8.81 51.29 2.61
N ARG A 111 9.34 50.37 3.44
CA ARG A 111 8.81 50.11 4.78
C ARG A 111 9.17 51.21 5.77
N SER A 112 10.40 51.72 5.74
CA SER A 112 10.82 52.83 6.62
C SER A 112 10.10 54.13 6.29
N LYS A 113 9.90 54.44 4.99
CA LYS A 113 9.10 55.60 4.56
C LYS A 113 7.66 55.55 5.04
N LYS A 114 7.07 54.36 5.14
CA LYS A 114 5.70 54.17 5.63
C LYS A 114 5.58 54.30 7.16
N GLN A 115 6.67 54.09 7.91
CA GLN A 115 6.70 54.20 9.37
C GLN A 115 7.04 55.62 9.86
N GLY A 116 7.71 56.45 9.05
CA GLY A 116 8.04 57.83 9.40
C GLY A 116 6.94 58.87 9.11
N ASN A 117 5.76 58.44 8.63
CA ASN A 117 4.62 59.30 8.32
C ASN A 117 3.42 59.05 9.27
N SER A 118 3.68 58.65 10.52
CA SER A 118 2.69 58.54 11.60
C SER A 118 3.15 59.30 12.82
#